data_AF-A0A7K8Y4D9-F1
#
_entry.id   AF-A0A7K8Y4D9-F1
#
_cell.length_a   1.000
_cell.length_b   1.000
_cell.length_c   1.000
_cell.angle_alpha   90.00
_cell.angle_beta   90.00
_cell.angle_gamma   90.00
#
_symmetry.space_group_name_H-M   'P 1'
#
loop_
_entity.id
_entity.type
_entity.pdbx_description
1 polymer ?
#
loop_
_entity_poly.entity_id
_entity_poly.type
_entity_poly.pdbx_seq_one_letter_code
_entity_poly.pdbx_strand_id
1 'polypeptide(L)' 'FNTTAPCRDVQDLTNGVAMAQVLHQIDVAWFDASWLNRIKDNVGDNWRIKSSNLKKILQGIMDYYHEFLGQ' A
#
# COMPACT_ATOMS: atom_id res chain seq x y z
N PHE A 1 0.37 -2.83 13.49
CA PHE A 1 -0.73 -3.22 12.60
C PHE A 1 -0.63 -4.71 12.34
N ASN A 2 -1.68 -5.50 12.65
CA ASN A 2 -1.69 -6.94 12.38
C ASN A 2 -2.18 -7.17 10.94
N THR A 3 -1.30 -6.91 9.98
CA THR A 3 -1.57 -7.14 8.55
C THR A 3 -1.59 -8.63 8.24
N THR A 4 -2.33 -9.04 7.20
CA THR A 4 -2.28 -10.43 6.72
C THR A 4 -0.99 -10.71 5.96
N ALA A 5 -0.45 -9.70 5.28
CA ALA A 5 0.86 -9.78 4.67
C ALA A 5 1.98 -9.72 5.74
N PRO A 6 3.06 -10.51 5.57
CA PRO A 6 4.20 -10.46 6.48
C PRO A 6 4.90 -9.09 6.41
N CYS A 7 5.55 -8.71 7.50
CA CYS A 7 6.26 -7.42 7.63
C CYS A 7 7.44 -7.53 8.61
N ARG A 8 8.19 -8.64 8.58
CA ARG A 8 9.23 -8.96 9.56
C ARG A 8 10.58 -8.33 9.20
N ASP A 9 10.85 -8.19 7.90
CA ASP A 9 12.06 -7.57 7.39
C ASP A 9 11.79 -6.63 6.21
N VAL A 10 12.85 -6.05 5.64
CA VAL A 10 12.74 -5.14 4.50
C VAL A 10 12.20 -5.85 3.25
N GLN A 11 12.52 -7.14 3.06
CA GLN A 11 12.09 -7.90 1.89
C GLN A 11 10.58 -8.08 1.87
N ASP A 12 9.98 -8.37 3.04
CA ASP A 12 8.53 -8.45 3.21
C ASP A 12 7.80 -7.17 2.80
N LEU A 13 8.44 -6.01 2.99
CA LEU A 13 7.85 -4.70 2.68
C LEU A 13 7.99 -4.29 1.21
N THR A 14 8.94 -4.87 0.46
CA THR A 14 9.26 -4.41 -0.91
C THR A 14 8.15 -4.61 -1.94
N ASN A 15 7.17 -5.47 -1.66
CA ASN A 15 6.02 -5.68 -2.55
C ASN A 15 4.88 -4.65 -2.33
N GLY A 16 4.95 -3.86 -1.24
CA GLY A 16 3.96 -2.85 -0.87
C GLY A 16 2.65 -3.37 -0.27
N VAL A 17 2.41 -4.68 -0.21
CA VAL A 17 1.13 -5.24 0.24
C VAL A 17 0.88 -4.93 1.72
N ALA A 18 1.87 -5.15 2.59
CA ALA A 18 1.74 -4.84 4.01
C ALA A 18 1.47 -3.34 4.24
N MET A 19 2.19 -2.46 3.52
CA MET A 19 1.99 -1.02 3.60
C MET A 19 0.56 -0.61 3.20
N ALA A 20 0.03 -1.17 2.10
CA ALA A 20 -1.32 -0.86 1.65
C ALA A 20 -2.40 -1.34 2.65
N GLN A 21 -2.20 -2.50 3.28
CA GLN A 21 -3.09 -2.99 4.33
C GLN A 21 -3.04 -2.09 5.58
N VAL A 22 -1.87 -1.56 5.93
CA VAL A 22 -1.75 -0.56 7.01
C VAL A 22 -2.50 0.72 6.66
N LEU A 23 -2.36 1.24 5.44
CA LEU A 23 -3.06 2.46 5.00
C LEU A 23 -4.59 2.29 5.07
N HIS A 24 -5.10 1.13 4.62
CA HIS A 24 -6.52 0.77 4.77
C HIS A 24 -6.98 0.75 6.23
N GLN A 25 -6.13 0.30 7.17
CA GLN A 25 -6.45 0.31 8.60
C GLN A 25 -6.36 1.70 9.22
N ILE A 26 -5.52 2.60 8.68
CA ILE A 26 -5.39 3.99 9.16
C ILE A 26 -6.64 4.78 8.80
N ASP A 27 -7.09 4.68 7.56
CA ASP A 27 -8.32 5.33 7.10
C ASP A 27 -9.01 4.48 6.03
N VAL A 28 -10.06 3.76 6.45
CA VAL A 28 -10.84 2.87 5.59
C VAL A 28 -11.69 3.65 4.58
N ALA A 29 -12.02 4.91 4.86
CA ALA A 29 -12.85 5.73 3.99
C ALA A 29 -12.04 6.28 2.81
N TRP A 30 -10.78 6.64 3.06
CA TRP A 30 -9.86 7.09 2.01
C TRP A 30 -9.20 5.93 1.25
N PHE A 31 -8.54 5.03 2.00
CA PHE A 31 -7.84 3.88 1.44
C PHE A 31 -8.78 2.68 1.38
N ASP A 32 -9.92 2.82 0.70
CA ASP A 32 -11.01 1.84 0.70
C ASP A 32 -10.63 0.47 0.08
N ALA A 33 -11.57 -0.47 0.13
CA ALA A 33 -11.38 -1.79 -0.45
C ALA A 33 -11.08 -1.73 -1.97
N SER A 34 -11.67 -0.77 -2.68
CA SER A 34 -11.45 -0.58 -4.12
C SER A 34 -10.02 -0.14 -4.42
N TRP A 35 -9.50 0.79 -3.63
CA TRP A 35 -8.11 1.25 -3.69
C TRP A 35 -7.14 0.12 -3.33
N LEU A 36 -7.40 -0.61 -2.24
CA LEU A 36 -6.57 -1.71 -1.79
C LEU A 36 -6.45 -2.81 -2.87
N ASN A 37 -7.54 -3.12 -3.57
CA ASN A 37 -7.57 -4.10 -4.67
C ASN A 37 -6.69 -3.74 -5.88
N ARG A 38 -6.19 -2.50 -5.97
CA ARG A 38 -5.23 -2.07 -7.02
C ARG A 38 -3.80 -2.51 -6.74
N ILE A 39 -3.51 -2.92 -5.51
CA ILE A 39 -2.22 -3.44 -5.06
C ILE A 39 -2.20 -4.94 -5.32
N LYS A 40 -1.26 -5.40 -6.14
CA LYS A 40 -1.17 -6.82 -6.52
C LYS A 40 -0.39 -7.60 -5.46
N ASP A 41 -0.99 -8.67 -4.97
CA ASP A 41 -0.35 -9.65 -4.10
C ASP A 41 0.29 -10.78 -4.92
N ASN A 42 0.97 -11.72 -4.25
CA ASN A 42 1.55 -12.93 -4.84
C ASN A 42 2.44 -12.69 -6.07
N VAL A 43 3.15 -11.56 -6.09
CA VAL A 43 3.94 -11.09 -7.25
C VAL A 43 5.30 -11.77 -7.41
N GLY A 44 5.67 -12.68 -6.49
CA GLY A 44 6.98 -13.31 -6.43
C GLY A 44 8.12 -12.29 -6.51
N ASP A 45 9.07 -12.52 -7.41
CA ASP A 45 10.20 -11.61 -7.67
C ASP A 45 9.99 -10.67 -8.86
N ASN A 46 8.74 -10.49 -9.31
CA ASN A 46 8.44 -9.54 -10.38
C ASN A 46 8.59 -8.09 -9.90
N TRP A 47 9.82 -7.58 -10.01
CA TRP A 47 10.20 -6.24 -9.55
C TRP A 47 9.39 -5.12 -10.21
N ARG A 48 8.90 -5.33 -11.45
CA ARG A 48 8.06 -4.34 -12.14
C ARG A 48 6.71 -4.18 -11.45
N ILE A 49 6.11 -5.28 -10.99
CA ILE A 49 4.85 -5.23 -10.25
C ILE A 49 5.08 -4.65 -8.85
N LYS A 50 6.16 -5.06 -8.15
CA LYS A 50 6.55 -4.48 -6.85
C LYS A 50 6.69 -2.95 -6.96
N SER A 51 7.42 -2.46 -7.95
CA SER A 51 7.59 -1.03 -8.21
C SER A 51 6.25 -0.34 -8.55
N SER A 52 5.39 -0.97 -9.35
CA SER A 52 4.05 -0.44 -9.64
C SER A 52 3.19 -0.30 -8.37
N ASN A 53 3.23 -1.27 -7.47
CA ASN A 53 2.52 -1.19 -6.18
C ASN A 53 3.02 -0.02 -5.34
N LEU A 54 4.33 0.08 -5.15
CA LEU A 54 4.94 1.16 -4.35
C LEU A 54 4.62 2.54 -4.90
N LYS A 55 4.57 2.71 -6.24
CA LYS A 55 4.13 3.97 -6.86
C LYS A 55 2.68 4.31 -6.52
N LYS A 56 1.76 3.34 -6.53
CA LYS A 56 0.35 3.58 -6.15
C LYS A 56 0.22 3.96 -4.67
N ILE A 57 1.02 3.34 -3.80
CA ILE A 57 1.07 3.64 -2.37
C ILE A 57 1.54 5.07 -2.16
N LEU A 58 2.68 5.44 -2.76
CA LEU A 58 3.20 6.80 -2.68
C LEU A 58 2.16 7.81 -3.19
N GLN A 59 1.56 7.55 -4.35
CA GLN A 59 0.52 8.43 -4.89
C GLN A 59 -0.66 8.58 -3.91
N GLY A 60 -1.19 7.49 -3.37
CA GLY A 60 -2.31 7.54 -2.42
C GLY A 60 -1.97 8.30 -1.14
N ILE A 61 -0.73 8.20 -0.64
CA ILE A 61 -0.26 8.99 0.50
C ILE A 61 -0.20 10.47 0.13
N MET A 62 0.39 10.81 -1.02
CA MET A 62 0.49 12.20 -1.47
C MET A 62 -0.90 12.81 -1.69
N ASP A 63 -1.83 12.08 -2.31
CA ASP A 63 -3.21 12.54 -2.51
C ASP A 63 -3.89 12.77 -1.16
N TYR A 64 -3.73 11.86 -0.19
CA TYR A 64 -4.26 12.04 1.16
C TYR A 64 -3.70 13.30 1.85
N TYR A 65 -2.39 13.56 1.73
CA TYR A 65 -1.77 14.75 2.30
C TYR A 65 -2.33 16.05 1.68
N HIS A 66 -2.44 16.13 0.36
CA HIS A 66 -2.88 17.35 -0.30
C HIS A 66 -4.40 17.56 -0.22
N GLU A 67 -5.19 16.52 -0.43
CA GLU A 67 -6.64 16.64 -0.59
C GLU A 67 -7.38 16.56 0.75
N PHE A 68 -6.92 15.71 1.67
CA PHE A 68 -7.59 15.52 2.96
C PHE A 68 -6.95 16.33 4.09
N LEU A 69 -5.61 16.30 4.20
CA LEU A 69 -4.90 17.05 5.25
C LEU A 69 -4.61 18.51 4.85
N GLY A 70 -4.69 18.85 3.57
CA GLY A 70 -4.51 20.21 3.05
C GLY A 70 -3.07 20.73 3.14
N GLN A 71 -2.06 19.85 3.04
CA GLN A 71 -0.63 20.21 3.05
C GLN A 71 0.01 20.21 1.67
#